data_AF-A0A061NAD4-F1
#
_entry.id   AF-A0A061NAD4-F1
#
_cell.length_a   1.000
_cell.length_b   1.000
_cell.length_c   1.000
_cell.angle_alpha   90.00
_cell.angle_beta   90.00
_cell.angle_gamma   90.00
#
_symmetry.space_group_name_H-M   'P 1'
#
loop_
_entity.id
_entity.type
_entity.pdbx_description
1 polymer ?
#
loop_
_entity_poly.entity_id
_entity_poly.type
_entity_poly.pdbx_seq_one_letter_code
_entity_poly.pdbx_strand_id
1 'polypeptide(L)' 'MIEDEAKRLGIAKETRPYTPHITVARRFNGQAFKLPETQINDRLHVVDFRLYEVRPNFIPRYHTVSQFTLKG' A
#
# COMPACT_ATOMS: atom_id res chain seq x y z
N MET A 1 -10.55 10.67 10.52
CA MET A 1 -9.96 9.74 9.51
C MET A 1 -8.63 9.20 10.02
N ILE A 2 -8.04 8.17 9.38
CA ILE A 2 -6.72 7.64 9.79
C ILE A 2 -5.65 8.74 9.80
N GLU A 3 -5.70 9.67 8.85
CA GLU A 3 -4.73 10.77 8.77
C GLU A 3 -4.79 11.73 9.96
N ASP A 4 -5.99 12.04 10.46
CA ASP A 4 -6.18 12.93 11.62
C ASP A 4 -5.62 12.29 12.89
N GLU A 5 -5.86 10.99 13.04
CA GLU A 5 -5.39 10.22 14.18
C GLU A 5 -3.86 10.04 14.13
N ALA A 6 -3.31 9.76 12.95
CA ALA A 6 -1.86 9.72 12.74
C ALA A 6 -1.21 11.05 13.12
N LYS A 7 -1.80 12.17 12.69
CA LYS A 7 -1.35 13.52 13.07
C LYS A 7 -1.43 13.75 14.58
N ARG A 8 -2.52 13.35 15.24
CA ARG A 8 -2.70 13.46 16.69
C ARG A 8 -1.63 12.68 17.46
N LEU A 9 -1.23 11.52 16.94
CA LEU A 9 -0.19 10.66 17.50
C LEU A 9 1.24 11.08 17.13
N GLY A 10 1.41 12.18 16.37
CA GLY A 10 2.73 12.67 15.96
C GLY A 10 3.39 11.85 14.84
N ILE A 11 2.62 11.03 14.11
CA ILE A 11 3.12 10.27 12.96
C ILE A 11 3.25 11.23 11.76
N ALA A 12 4.46 11.29 11.20
CA ALA A 12 4.75 12.13 10.04
C ALA A 12 3.89 11.72 8.84
N LYS A 13 3.20 12.70 8.25
CA LYS A 13 2.42 12.50 7.03
C LYS A 13 3.35 12.54 5.81
N GLU A 14 3.15 11.60 4.90
CA GLU A 14 3.74 11.65 3.56
C GLU A 14 3.25 12.89 2.80
N THR A 15 4.16 13.65 2.17
CA THR A 15 3.81 14.89 1.46
C THR A 15 3.28 14.64 0.06
N ARG A 16 3.59 13.48 -0.52
CA ARG A 16 3.07 13.08 -1.82
C ARG A 16 1.54 12.91 -1.77
N PRO A 17 0.79 13.46 -2.75
CA PRO A 17 -0.63 13.21 -2.86
C PRO A 17 -0.95 11.71 -2.93
N TYR A 18 -2.07 11.33 -2.33
CA TYR A 18 -2.52 9.94 -2.38
C TYR A 18 -3.05 9.59 -3.78
N THR A 19 -2.39 8.65 -4.44
CA THR A 19 -2.84 8.01 -5.67
C THR A 19 -2.95 6.51 -5.41
N PRO A 20 -4.14 5.91 -5.38
CA PRO A 20 -4.29 4.48 -5.12
C PRO A 20 -3.64 3.68 -6.26
N HIS A 21 -2.67 2.83 -5.92
CA HIS A 21 -1.97 1.99 -6.89
C HIS A 21 -1.40 0.73 -6.24
N ILE A 22 -1.16 -0.30 -7.04
CA ILE A 22 -0.39 -1.49 -6.64
C ILE A 22 0.94 -1.42 -7.38
N THR A 23 2.05 -1.44 -6.64
CA THR A 23 3.39 -1.49 -7.26
C THR A 23 3.60 -2.88 -7.86
N VAL A 24 3.64 -3.00 -9.19
CA VAL A 24 3.89 -4.27 -9.91
C VAL A 24 5.38 -4.54 -10.10
N ALA A 25 6.17 -3.47 -10.31
CA ALA A 25 7.62 -3.55 -10.49
C ALA A 25 8.30 -2.31 -9.91
N ARG A 26 9.56 -2.45 -9.51
CA ARG A 26 10.45 -1.34 -9.19
C ARG A 26 11.65 -1.40 -10.11
N ARG A 27 12.14 -0.24 -10.56
CA ARG A 27 13.37 -0.18 -11.36
C ARG A 27 14.52 -0.74 -10.53
N PHE A 28 15.23 -1.71 -11.09
CA PHE A 28 16.44 -2.28 -10.52
C PHE A 28 17.58 -1.99 -11.50
N ASN A 29 18.68 -1.39 -11.02
CA ASN A 29 19.89 -1.10 -11.80
C ASN A 29 19.78 -0.10 -12.97
N GLY A 30 18.78 0.79 -12.97
CA GLY A 30 18.76 1.95 -13.87
C GLY A 30 18.50 1.68 -15.36
N GLN A 31 18.27 0.42 -15.75
CA GLN A 31 17.90 0.10 -17.14
C GLN A 31 16.53 0.68 -17.51
N ALA A 32 16.43 1.16 -18.75
CA ALA A 32 15.17 1.59 -19.33
C ALA A 32 14.25 0.38 -19.51
N PHE A 33 13.07 0.45 -18.89
CA PHE A 33 12.04 -0.57 -19.00
C PHE A 33 10.68 0.11 -19.13
N LYS A 34 9.87 -0.38 -20.07
CA LYS A 34 8.48 0.07 -20.28
C LYS A 34 7.57 -1.14 -20.14
N LEU A 35 6.63 -1.07 -19.21
CA LEU A 35 5.56 -2.06 -19.12
C LEU A 35 4.63 -1.91 -20.34
N PRO A 36 4.13 -3.02 -20.91
CA PRO A 36 3.07 -2.94 -21.90
C PRO A 36 1.82 -2.32 -21.28
N GLU A 37 1.08 -1.55 -22.06
CA GLU A 37 -0.22 -1.06 -21.63
C GLU A 37 -1.15 -2.25 -21.40
N THR A 38 -1.67 -2.35 -20.19
CA THR A 38 -2.56 -3.43 -19.77
C THR A 38 -3.80 -2.78 -19.18
N GLN A 39 -4.97 -3.12 -19.70
CA GLN A 39 -6.24 -2.73 -19.10
C GLN A 39 -6.67 -3.79 -18.10
N ILE A 40 -6.90 -3.37 -16.86
CA ILE A 40 -7.49 -4.22 -15.82
C ILE A 40 -8.91 -3.71 -15.63
N ASN A 41 -9.88 -4.48 -16.14
CA ASN A 41 -11.31 -4.13 -16.07
C ASN A 41 -12.01 -4.82 -14.89
N ASP A 42 -11.24 -5.36 -13.94
CA ASP A 42 -11.76 -6.08 -12.78
C ASP A 42 -12.33 -5.11 -11.75
N ARG A 43 -13.46 -5.51 -11.17
CA ARG A 43 -14.04 -4.81 -10.02
C ARG A 43 -13.57 -5.49 -8.74
N LEU A 44 -12.99 -4.72 -7.84
CA LEU A 44 -12.58 -5.19 -6.52
C LEU A 44 -13.66 -4.83 -5.51
N HIS A 45 -14.22 -5.85 -4.85
CA HIS A 45 -15.05 -5.66 -3.66
C HIS A 45 -14.15 -5.71 -2.43
N VAL A 46 -13.92 -4.56 -1.79
CA VAL A 46 -13.07 -4.44 -0.61
C VAL A 46 -13.91 -4.73 0.64
N VAL A 47 -13.50 -5.71 1.44
CA VAL A 47 -14.23 -6.14 2.66
C VAL A 47 -13.48 -5.84 3.96
N ASP A 48 -12.16 -5.69 3.89
CA ASP A 48 -11.30 -5.36 5.03
C ASP A 48 -10.06 -4.59 4.60
N PHE A 49 -9.40 -3.98 5.59
CA PHE A 49 -8.05 -3.45 5.45
C PHE A 49 -7.20 -3.87 6.65
N ARG A 50 -5.88 -3.81 6.50
CA ARG A 50 -4.94 -4.33 7.50
C ARG A 50 -3.84 -3.35 7.81
N LEU A 51 -3.40 -3.37 9.07
CA LEU A 51 -2.16 -2.75 9.49
C LEU A 51 -1.02 -3.75 9.31
N TYR A 52 0.00 -3.36 8.57
CA TYR A 52 1.19 -4.17 8.32
C TYR A 52 2.43 -3.55 8.94
N GLU A 53 3.29 -4.41 9.46
CA GLU A 53 4.68 -4.10 9.77
C GLU A 53 5.58 -4.56 8.62
N VAL A 54 6.51 -3.70 8.21
CA VAL A 54 7.50 -4.02 7.17
C VAL A 54 8.77 -4.55 7.83
N ARG A 55 9.13 -5.80 7.56
CA ARG A 55 10.33 -6.48 8.06
C ARG A 55 11.27 -6.83 6.89
N PRO A 56 12.24 -5.96 6.52
CA PRO A 56 13.03 -6.12 5.29
C PRO A 56 13.83 -7.41 5.18
N ASN A 57 14.27 -7.97 6.31
CA ASN A 57 15.12 -9.16 6.37
C ASN A 57 14.34 -10.46 6.62
N PHE A 58 13.00 -10.43 6.48
CA PHE A 58 12.14 -11.57 6.75
C PHE A 58 11.32 -11.94 5.51
N ILE A 59 10.95 -13.22 5.42
CA ILE A 59 10.06 -13.76 4.38
C ILE A 59 8.87 -14.43 5.10
N PRO A 60 7.64 -13.92 4.96
CA PRO A 60 7.23 -12.77 4.16
C PRO A 60 7.70 -11.41 4.73
N ARG A 61 7.94 -10.43 3.83
CA ARG A 61 8.40 -9.07 4.19
C ARG A 61 7.36 -8.28 4.99
N TYR A 62 6.07 -8.53 4.74
CA TYR A 62 4.97 -7.82 5.39
C TYR A 62 4.34 -8.75 6.41
N HIS A 63 4.29 -8.30 7.67
CA HIS A 63 3.67 -9.02 8.76
C HIS A 63 2.38 -8.33 9.18
N THR A 64 1.26 -9.06 9.25
CA THR A 64 -0.02 -8.49 9.69
C THR A 64 0.01 -8.21 11.18
N VAL A 65 -0.26 -6.95 11.56
CA VAL A 65 -0.39 -6.52 12.96
C VAL A 65 -1.84 -6.56 13.40
N SER A 66 -2.76 -6.10 12.54
CA SER A 66 -4.19 -6.10 12.80
C SER A 66 -5.00 -6.09 11.51
N GLN A 67 -6.25 -6.54 11.59
CA GLN A 67 -7.24 -6.55 10.50
C GLN A 67 -8.50 -5.82 10.96
N PHE A 68 -9.05 -4.99 10.07
CA PHE A 68 -10.23 -4.19 10.30
C PHE A 68 -11.25 -4.49 9.22
N THR A 69 -12.37 -5.09 9.59
CA THR A 69 -13.47 -5.38 8.66
C THR A 69 -14.26 -4.09 8.39
N LEU A 70 -14.58 -3.84 7.12
CA LEU A 70 -15.44 -2.73 6.74
C LEU A 70 -16.89 -3.07 7.12
N LYS A 71 -17.51 -2.20 7.91
CA LYS A 71 -18.96 -2.26 8.14
C LYS A 71 -19.63 -1.58 6.94
N GLY A 72 -20.50 -2.34 6.27
CA GLY A 72 -21.30 -1.85 5.14
C GLY A 72 -22.31 -0.79 5.54
#